data_AF-A0A2G2BIN2-F1
#
_entry.id   AF-A0A2G2BIN2-F1
#
_cell.length_a   1.000
_cell.length_b   1.000
_cell.length_c   1.000
_cell.angle_alpha   90.00
_cell.angle_beta   90.00
_cell.angle_gamma   90.00
#
_symmetry.space_group_name_H-M   'P 1'
#
loop_
_entity.id
_entity.type
_entity.pdbx_description
1 polymer ?
#
loop_
_entity_poly.entity_id
_entity_poly.type
_entity_poly.pdbx_seq_one_letter_code
_entity_poly.pdbx_strand_id
1 'polypeptide(L)'
;MFDHIGIISQSNRVQNWEVQIVTAALQIQISRDFSPIWGIDGTVSAFNSLEDLPAGFWPMVIRDDIGINGSGIHLDHNKKPFGLVKATNSWPLTASHEVLEILADPMGNRMRTAHSIKPDQGLVEYLVEVCDPSEAAQFGYQINGVRLSDFYTPEFFLSLSSGSQRYSF
;
A
#
# COMPACT_ATOMS: atom_id res chain seq x y z
N MET A 1 -8.37 -14.28 6.86
CA MET A 1 -6.91 -14.55 6.93
C MET A 1 -6.30 -13.27 7.46
N PHE A 2 -5.30 -13.36 8.33
CA PHE A 2 -4.68 -12.19 8.95
C PHE A 2 -3.24 -12.16 8.45
N ASP A 3 -2.90 -11.11 7.72
CA ASP A 3 -1.65 -11.07 6.97
C ASP A 3 -0.58 -10.25 7.70
N HIS A 4 0.67 -10.63 7.49
CA HIS A 4 1.82 -10.06 8.18
C HIS A 4 2.85 -9.59 7.15
N ILE A 5 3.21 -8.31 7.19
CA ILE A 5 4.19 -7.73 6.29
C ILE A 5 5.42 -7.31 7.12
N GLY A 6 6.61 -7.66 6.65
CA GLY A 6 7.87 -7.24 7.26
C GLY A 6 8.50 -6.12 6.47
N ILE A 7 8.83 -4.99 7.11
CA ILE A 7 9.55 -3.88 6.48
C ILE A 7 11.04 -4.02 6.78
N ILE A 8 11.87 -4.08 5.73
CA ILE A 8 13.33 -4.22 5.83
C ILE A 8 13.99 -3.14 4.99
N SER A 9 15.03 -2.48 5.52
CA SER A 9 15.93 -1.65 4.71
C SER A 9 17.17 -2.43 4.28
N GLN A 10 17.44 -2.41 2.97
CA GLN A 10 18.73 -2.81 2.38
C GLN A 10 19.46 -1.59 1.79
N SER A 11 19.12 -0.38 2.25
CA SER A 11 19.73 0.87 1.83
C SER A 11 20.48 1.51 2.99
N ASN A 12 21.68 2.04 2.72
CA ASN A 12 22.41 2.85 3.68
C ASN A 12 21.81 4.26 3.86
N ARG A 13 20.82 4.64 3.03
CA ARG A 13 20.14 5.93 3.08
C ARG A 13 18.95 5.93 4.03
N VAL A 14 18.40 4.75 4.34
CA VAL A 14 17.26 4.57 5.22
C VAL A 14 17.70 3.72 6.41
N GLN A 15 17.82 4.37 7.56
CA GLN A 15 18.32 3.75 8.78
C GLN A 15 17.23 2.92 9.47
N ASN A 16 17.60 1.88 10.22
CA ASN A 16 16.63 1.01 10.88
C ASN A 16 15.71 1.76 11.87
N TRP A 17 16.20 2.83 12.51
CA TRP A 17 15.35 3.65 13.39
C TRP A 17 14.26 4.40 12.61
N GLU A 18 14.52 4.82 11.37
CA GLU A 18 13.51 5.43 10.49
C GLU A 18 12.47 4.37 10.09
N VAL A 19 12.92 3.15 9.77
CA VAL A 19 12.02 2.03 9.46
C VAL A 19 11.09 1.72 10.63
N GLN A 20 11.58 1.78 11.86
CA GLN A 20 10.75 1.58 13.06
C GLN A 20 9.67 2.66 13.21
N ILE A 21 10.04 3.94 13.04
CA ILE A 21 9.10 5.07 13.13
C ILE A 21 8.02 4.95 12.06
N VAL A 22 8.41 4.68 10.81
CA VAL A 22 7.47 4.58 9.69
C VAL A 22 6.58 3.34 9.82
N THR A 23 7.14 2.20 10.23
CA THR A 23 6.34 0.98 10.49
C THR A 23 5.26 1.23 11.55
N ALA A 24 5.56 1.99 12.61
CA ALA A 24 4.56 2.34 13.60
C ALA A 24 3.42 3.20 13.01
N ALA A 25 3.76 4.16 12.13
CA ALA A 25 2.76 4.97 11.42
C ALA A 25 1.91 4.12 10.45
N LEU A 26 2.54 3.19 9.71
CA LEU A 26 1.86 2.24 8.82
C LEU A 26 0.90 1.34 9.60
N GLN A 27 1.29 0.82 10.76
CA GLN A 27 0.40 -0.02 11.57
C GLN A 27 -0.84 0.74 12.05
N ILE A 28 -0.68 2.03 12.40
CA ILE A 28 -1.81 2.91 12.73
C ILE A 28 -2.69 3.12 11.50
N GLN A 29 -2.12 3.44 10.35
CA GLN A 29 -2.86 3.57 9.10
C GLN A 29 -3.70 2.32 8.81
N ILE A 30 -3.10 1.13 8.89
CA ILE A 30 -3.81 -0.13 8.66
C ILE A 30 -4.98 -0.25 9.64
N SER A 31 -4.68 -0.31 10.94
CA SER A 31 -5.68 -0.65 11.96
C SER A 31 -6.76 0.40 12.19
N ARG A 32 -6.42 1.70 12.11
CA ARG A 32 -7.33 2.81 12.40
C ARG A 32 -8.09 3.29 11.16
N ASP A 33 -7.42 3.30 10.00
CA ASP A 33 -7.93 4.00 8.81
C ASP A 33 -8.40 3.02 7.75
N PHE A 34 -7.55 2.06 7.38
CA PHE A 34 -7.79 1.15 6.26
C PHE A 34 -8.73 0.00 6.64
N SER A 35 -8.43 -0.74 7.71
CA SER A 35 -9.18 -1.93 8.11
C SER A 35 -10.68 -1.67 8.33
N PRO A 36 -11.11 -0.57 8.98
CA PRO A 36 -12.54 -0.29 9.16
C PRO A 36 -13.30 -0.01 7.85
N ILE A 37 -12.61 0.43 6.79
CA ILE A 37 -13.21 0.80 5.51
C ILE A 37 -13.22 -0.38 4.55
N TRP A 38 -12.08 -1.08 4.45
CA TRP A 38 -11.91 -2.18 3.51
C TRP A 38 -12.31 -3.54 4.06
N GLY A 39 -12.48 -3.67 5.39
CA GLY A 39 -12.77 -4.93 6.05
C GLY A 39 -11.63 -5.95 5.92
N ILE A 40 -10.41 -5.46 5.68
CA ILE A 40 -9.18 -6.23 5.52
C ILE A 40 -8.29 -5.88 6.68
N ASP A 41 -7.73 -6.89 7.35
CA ASP A 41 -6.89 -6.68 8.53
C ASP A 41 -5.50 -7.27 8.33
N GLY A 42 -4.51 -6.66 8.98
CA GLY A 42 -3.12 -7.05 8.82
C GLY A 42 -2.17 -6.30 9.74
N THR A 43 -0.92 -6.76 9.75
CA THR A 43 0.13 -6.13 10.55
C THR A 43 1.38 -5.86 9.75
N VAL A 44 2.11 -4.83 10.20
CA VAL A 44 3.44 -4.48 9.72
C VAL A 44 4.42 -4.47 10.88
N SER A 45 5.58 -5.08 10.68
CA SER A 45 6.66 -5.11 11.67
C SER A 45 8.00 -4.78 11.00
N ALA A 46 8.87 -4.07 11.70
CA ALA A 46 10.20 -3.73 11.22
C ALA A 46 11.19 -4.85 11.57
N PHE A 47 12.04 -5.22 10.63
CA PHE A 47 13.12 -6.20 10.84
C PHE A 47 14.45 -5.62 10.37
N ASN A 48 15.56 -6.07 10.97
CA ASN A 48 16.89 -5.58 10.60
C ASN A 48 17.36 -6.15 9.27
N SER A 49 16.93 -7.37 8.94
CA SER A 49 17.37 -8.11 7.76
C SER A 49 16.28 -9.06 7.27
N LEU A 50 16.44 -9.61 6.06
CA LEU A 50 15.51 -10.61 5.52
C LEU A 50 15.63 -11.94 6.27
N GLU A 51 16.80 -12.23 6.82
CA GLU A 51 17.10 -13.42 7.60
C GLU A 51 16.34 -13.44 8.94
N ASP A 52 16.00 -12.27 9.47
CA ASP A 52 15.19 -12.11 10.68
C ASP A 52 13.69 -12.27 10.43
N LEU A 53 13.27 -12.35 9.17
CA LEU A 53 11.85 -12.36 8.80
C LEU A 53 11.20 -13.72 9.10
N PRO A 54 10.19 -13.80 9.99
CA PRO A 54 9.55 -15.06 10.32
C PRO A 54 8.83 -15.68 9.12
N ALA A 55 8.75 -17.00 9.10
CA ALA A 55 7.97 -17.71 8.10
C ALA A 55 6.51 -17.24 8.11
N GLY A 56 5.97 -16.94 6.93
CA GLY A 56 4.60 -16.44 6.75
C GLY A 56 4.50 -14.93 6.58
N PHE A 57 5.55 -14.16 6.91
CA PHE A 57 5.58 -12.73 6.60
C PHE A 57 5.85 -12.49 5.11
N TRP A 58 5.20 -11.48 4.55
CA TRP A 58 5.46 -10.96 3.21
C TRP A 58 6.49 -9.83 3.30
N PRO A 59 7.61 -9.90 2.55
CA PRO A 59 8.65 -8.89 2.67
C PRO A 59 8.30 -7.61 1.90
N MET A 60 8.52 -6.46 2.53
CA MET A 60 8.56 -5.13 1.92
C MET A 60 9.98 -4.60 2.06
N VAL A 61 10.72 -4.51 0.96
CA VAL A 61 12.17 -4.27 0.99
C VAL A 61 12.51 -2.91 0.39
N ILE A 62 13.16 -2.06 1.18
CA ILE A 62 13.61 -0.74 0.76
C ILE A 62 15.02 -0.87 0.17
N ARG A 63 15.23 -0.41 -1.07
CA ARG A 63 16.52 -0.51 -1.81
C ARG A 63 16.84 0.79 -2.52
N ASP A 64 18.12 1.04 -2.78
CA ASP A 64 18.56 2.21 -3.57
C ASP A 64 18.12 2.10 -5.05
N ASP A 65 18.12 0.88 -5.57
CA ASP A 65 17.62 0.51 -6.89
C ASP A 65 16.73 -0.73 -6.78
N ILE A 66 15.57 -0.67 -7.43
CA ILE A 66 14.57 -1.73 -7.47
C ILE A 66 14.39 -2.30 -8.89
N GLY A 67 15.18 -1.84 -9.87
CA GLY A 67 15.22 -2.40 -11.22
C GLY A 67 14.04 -2.02 -12.13
N ILE A 68 13.25 -1.02 -11.74
CA ILE A 68 12.10 -0.52 -12.50
C ILE A 68 12.11 1.01 -12.58
N ASN A 69 11.37 1.56 -13.54
CA ASN A 69 11.12 2.99 -13.64
C ASN A 69 9.90 3.38 -12.78
N GLY A 70 10.07 3.31 -11.46
CA GLY A 70 9.03 3.59 -10.46
C GLY A 70 9.63 3.81 -9.07
N SER A 71 8.80 4.26 -8.12
CA SER A 71 9.22 4.45 -6.72
C SER A 71 8.94 3.23 -5.86
N GLY A 72 7.96 2.41 -6.24
CA GLY A 72 7.59 1.17 -5.59
C GLY A 72 7.02 0.19 -6.60
N ILE A 73 6.88 -1.06 -6.15
CA ILE A 73 6.13 -2.10 -6.83
C ILE A 73 5.81 -3.21 -5.84
N HIS A 74 4.63 -3.81 -5.95
CA HIS A 74 4.32 -5.09 -5.35
C HIS A 74 4.12 -6.17 -6.41
N LEU A 75 4.57 -7.38 -6.09
CA LEU A 75 4.53 -8.55 -6.97
C LEU A 75 4.31 -9.80 -6.13
N ASP A 76 4.12 -10.94 -6.80
CA ASP A 76 4.21 -12.24 -6.15
C ASP A 76 5.35 -13.09 -6.74
N HIS A 77 5.89 -13.99 -5.92
CA HIS A 77 6.73 -15.08 -6.38
C HIS A 77 6.32 -16.39 -5.72
N ASN A 78 5.94 -17.39 -6.51
CA ASN A 78 5.37 -18.65 -6.02
C ASN A 78 4.18 -18.42 -5.08
N LYS A 79 3.28 -17.48 -5.42
CA LYS A 79 2.09 -17.12 -4.61
C LYS A 79 2.43 -16.54 -3.24
N LYS A 80 3.61 -15.91 -3.13
CA LYS A 80 4.02 -15.15 -1.95
C LYS A 80 4.17 -13.68 -2.35
N PRO A 81 3.29 -12.80 -1.87
CA PRO A 81 3.42 -11.36 -2.08
C PRO A 81 4.74 -10.84 -1.54
N PHE A 82 5.28 -9.84 -2.21
CA PHE A 82 6.36 -9.00 -1.72
C PHE A 82 6.27 -7.61 -2.35
N GLY A 83 6.87 -6.62 -1.70
CA GLY A 83 7.01 -5.28 -2.24
C GLY A 83 8.46 -4.83 -2.24
N LEU A 84 8.79 -3.95 -3.19
CA LEU A 84 10.06 -3.25 -3.26
C LEU A 84 9.80 -1.75 -3.26
N VAL A 85 10.53 -1.01 -2.43
CA VAL A 85 10.42 0.45 -2.33
C VAL A 85 11.77 1.08 -2.57
N LYS A 86 11.81 2.13 -3.38
CA LYS A 86 13.03 2.88 -3.64
C LYS A 86 13.36 3.82 -2.47
N ALA A 87 14.61 3.82 -2.03
CA ALA A 87 15.13 4.64 -0.93
C ALA A 87 15.24 6.14 -1.31
N THR A 88 14.08 6.80 -1.37
CA THR A 88 13.94 8.24 -1.64
C THR A 88 13.54 8.99 -0.36
N ASN A 89 13.53 10.33 -0.39
CA ASN A 89 13.04 11.11 0.75
C ASN A 89 11.54 10.93 1.01
N SER A 90 10.79 10.40 0.03
CA SER A 90 9.36 10.11 0.11
C SER A 90 9.08 8.61 0.23
N TRP A 91 10.09 7.77 0.57
CA TRP A 91 9.89 6.33 0.72
C TRP A 91 8.73 5.94 1.68
N PRO A 92 8.38 6.70 2.75
CA PRO A 92 7.26 6.32 3.60
C PRO A 92 5.91 6.40 2.88
N LEU A 93 5.76 7.37 1.97
CA LEU A 93 4.57 7.51 1.13
C LEU A 93 4.42 6.28 0.22
N THR A 94 5.51 5.91 -0.46
CA THR A 94 5.53 4.73 -1.34
C THR A 94 5.33 3.44 -0.54
N ALA A 95 6.00 3.27 0.60
CA ALA A 95 5.81 2.07 1.43
C ALA A 95 4.36 1.92 1.91
N SER A 96 3.69 3.03 2.24
CA SER A 96 2.26 3.03 2.55
C SER A 96 1.41 2.58 1.36
N HIS A 97 1.66 3.15 0.17
CA HIS A 97 0.98 2.78 -1.07
C HIS A 97 1.05 1.26 -1.31
N GLU A 98 2.26 0.72 -1.37
CA GLU A 98 2.46 -0.71 -1.67
C GLU A 98 1.94 -1.64 -0.57
N VAL A 99 2.02 -1.23 0.70
CA VAL A 99 1.50 -2.03 1.82
C VAL A 99 -0.03 -2.15 1.73
N LEU A 100 -0.73 -1.05 1.45
CA LEU A 100 -2.19 -1.08 1.37
C LEU A 100 -2.68 -1.87 0.15
N GLU A 101 -1.96 -1.79 -0.97
CA GLU A 101 -2.27 -2.58 -2.17
C GLU A 101 -2.04 -4.07 -1.97
N ILE A 102 -0.90 -4.47 -1.39
CA ILE A 102 -0.66 -5.87 -1.01
C ILE A 102 -1.75 -6.40 -0.08
N LEU A 103 -2.25 -5.60 0.87
CA LEU A 103 -3.35 -6.03 1.73
C LEU A 103 -4.67 -6.14 0.96
N ALA A 104 -4.96 -5.20 0.07
CA ALA A 104 -6.20 -5.17 -0.72
C ALA A 104 -6.29 -6.28 -1.77
N ASP A 105 -5.16 -6.59 -2.38
CA ASP A 105 -4.97 -7.57 -3.44
C ASP A 105 -3.55 -8.16 -3.42
N PRO A 106 -3.30 -9.19 -2.60
CA PRO A 106 -1.96 -9.75 -2.43
C PRO A 106 -1.31 -10.27 -3.72
N MET A 107 -2.11 -10.63 -4.73
CA MET A 107 -1.62 -11.21 -5.98
C MET A 107 -1.65 -10.23 -7.16
N GLY A 108 -2.03 -8.96 -6.95
CA GLY A 108 -2.08 -7.93 -8.00
C GLY A 108 -2.90 -8.33 -9.23
N ASN A 109 -4.00 -9.06 -9.04
CA ASN A 109 -4.84 -9.59 -10.13
C ASN A 109 -6.34 -9.53 -9.87
N ARG A 110 -6.76 -8.87 -8.78
CA ARG A 110 -8.16 -8.68 -8.42
C ARG A 110 -8.76 -7.61 -9.33
N MET A 111 -9.74 -8.03 -10.11
CA MET A 111 -10.52 -7.14 -10.96
C MET A 111 -11.84 -6.74 -10.30
N ARG A 112 -12.30 -5.51 -10.56
CA ARG A 112 -13.62 -4.99 -10.19
C ARG A 112 -14.30 -4.38 -11.41
N THR A 113 -15.51 -4.84 -11.73
CA THR A 113 -16.33 -4.24 -12.78
C THR A 113 -17.02 -2.98 -12.26
N ALA A 114 -16.84 -1.85 -12.94
CA ALA A 114 -17.54 -0.60 -12.66
C ALA A 114 -17.66 0.26 -13.94
N HIS A 115 -18.39 1.37 -13.86
CA HIS A 115 -18.46 2.32 -14.98
C HIS A 115 -17.09 2.96 -15.24
N SER A 116 -16.74 3.12 -16.52
CA SER A 116 -15.54 3.82 -16.91
C SER A 116 -15.58 5.28 -16.45
N ILE A 117 -14.47 5.75 -15.89
CA ILE A 117 -14.24 7.19 -15.66
C ILE A 117 -14.08 7.95 -16.98
N LYS A 118 -13.82 7.25 -18.09
CA LYS A 118 -13.80 7.83 -19.42
C LYS A 118 -15.24 7.86 -19.97
N PRO A 119 -15.69 9.02 -20.49
CA PRO A 119 -16.99 9.11 -21.14
C PRO A 119 -17.16 8.04 -22.22
N ASP A 120 -18.39 7.56 -22.38
CA ASP A 120 -18.85 6.68 -23.47
C ASP A 120 -18.24 5.27 -23.55
N GLN A 121 -17.40 4.85 -22.61
CA GLN A 121 -16.80 3.50 -22.62
C GLN A 121 -17.68 2.43 -21.93
N GLY A 122 -18.70 2.83 -21.17
CA GLY A 122 -19.61 1.90 -20.49
C GLY A 122 -18.98 1.22 -19.27
N LEU A 123 -19.26 -0.07 -19.05
CA LEU A 123 -18.66 -0.86 -17.98
C LEU A 123 -17.28 -1.37 -18.40
N VAL A 124 -16.32 -1.32 -17.48
CA VAL A 124 -14.95 -1.82 -17.65
C VAL A 124 -14.51 -2.61 -16.43
N GLU A 125 -13.44 -3.38 -16.57
CA GLU A 125 -12.76 -4.03 -15.44
C GLU A 125 -11.58 -3.17 -15.00
N TYR A 126 -11.58 -2.78 -13.73
CA TYR A 126 -10.46 -2.10 -13.08
C TYR A 126 -9.63 -3.11 -12.30
N LEU A 127 -8.31 -3.00 -12.41
CA LEU A 127 -7.40 -3.61 -11.44
C LEU A 127 -7.58 -2.88 -10.10
N VAL A 128 -7.62 -3.62 -8.99
CA VAL A 128 -7.79 -3.06 -7.65
C VAL A 128 -6.43 -2.60 -7.13
N GLU A 129 -6.11 -1.33 -7.39
CA GLU A 129 -4.91 -0.64 -6.90
C GLU A 129 -5.35 0.51 -6.00
N VAL A 130 -5.49 0.22 -4.70
CA VAL A 130 -6.26 1.07 -3.77
C VAL A 130 -5.66 2.45 -3.56
N CYS A 131 -4.38 2.65 -3.88
CA CYS A 131 -3.68 3.91 -3.70
C CYS A 131 -3.42 4.65 -5.02
N ASP A 132 -3.44 3.97 -6.16
CA ASP A 132 -3.23 4.54 -7.51
C ASP A 132 -4.02 5.83 -7.80
N PRO A 133 -5.35 5.90 -7.59
CA PRO A 133 -6.11 7.11 -7.89
C PRO A 133 -5.65 8.37 -7.14
N SER A 134 -5.06 8.19 -5.95
CA SER A 134 -4.56 9.27 -5.08
C SER A 134 -3.04 9.26 -4.92
N GLU A 135 -2.30 8.64 -5.84
CA GLU A 135 -0.85 8.37 -5.73
C GLU A 135 0.00 9.64 -5.44
N ALA A 136 -0.42 10.80 -5.97
CA ALA A 136 0.37 12.01 -5.86
C ALA A 136 0.54 12.45 -4.39
N ALA A 137 1.77 12.82 -4.03
CA ALA A 137 2.17 13.16 -2.66
C ALA A 137 1.37 14.29 -1.98
N GLN A 138 0.65 15.11 -2.74
CA GLN A 138 -0.22 16.17 -2.23
C GLN A 138 -1.57 15.65 -1.70
N PHE A 139 -1.98 14.44 -2.10
CA PHE A 139 -3.20 13.78 -1.63
C PHE A 139 -2.95 12.90 -0.41
N GLY A 140 -1.71 12.47 -0.20
CA GLY A 140 -1.32 11.76 1.02
C GLY A 140 -1.55 12.57 2.30
N TYR A 141 -1.69 11.87 3.42
CA TYR A 141 -1.99 12.45 4.73
C TYR A 141 -0.92 12.06 5.76
N GLN A 142 -0.98 12.65 6.96
CA GLN A 142 0.06 12.47 7.97
C GLN A 142 -0.43 11.65 9.17
N ILE A 143 0.41 10.73 9.62
CA ILE A 143 0.29 10.04 10.91
C ILE A 143 1.59 10.26 11.67
N ASN A 144 1.52 10.89 12.84
CA ASN A 144 2.67 11.18 13.69
C ASN A 144 3.84 11.87 12.95
N GLY A 145 3.52 12.77 12.01
CA GLY A 145 4.51 13.50 11.19
C GLY A 145 5.09 12.71 10.02
N VAL A 146 4.69 11.45 9.82
CA VAL A 146 5.04 10.65 8.63
C VAL A 146 3.95 10.83 7.58
N ARG A 147 4.33 11.24 6.37
CA ARG A 147 3.40 11.32 5.22
C ARG A 147 3.21 9.93 4.61
N LEU A 148 1.96 9.48 4.55
CA LEU A 148 1.52 8.19 4.04
C LEU A 148 0.55 8.39 2.87
N SER A 149 0.30 7.34 2.09
CA SER A 149 -0.59 7.39 0.94
C SER A 149 -2.04 7.52 1.40
N ASP A 150 -2.84 8.27 0.64
CA ASP A 150 -4.30 8.13 0.67
C ASP A 150 -4.68 6.84 -0.09
N PHE A 151 -5.91 6.37 0.12
CA PHE A 151 -6.50 5.22 -0.56
C PHE A 151 -7.99 5.48 -0.83
N TYR A 152 -8.49 4.94 -1.93
CA TYR A 152 -9.93 5.04 -2.20
C TYR A 152 -10.72 4.04 -1.34
N THR A 153 -11.99 4.32 -1.08
CA THR A 153 -12.90 3.40 -0.39
C THR A 153 -13.65 2.51 -1.38
N PRO A 154 -14.25 1.38 -0.96
CA PRO A 154 -15.09 0.57 -1.84
C PRO A 154 -16.21 1.34 -2.56
N GLU A 155 -16.63 2.50 -2.03
CA GLU A 155 -17.63 3.37 -2.65
C GLU A 155 -17.16 3.98 -3.98
N PHE A 156 -15.85 3.99 -4.25
CA PHE A 156 -15.26 4.45 -5.51
C PHE A 156 -15.84 3.73 -6.75
N PHE A 157 -16.30 2.49 -6.59
CA PHE A 157 -16.90 1.71 -7.67
C PHE A 157 -18.42 1.87 -7.81
N LEU A 158 -19.07 2.64 -6.93
CA LEU A 158 -20.53 2.81 -6.95
C LEU A 158 -20.96 3.82 -8.00
N SER A 159 -22.00 3.47 -8.77
CA SER A 159 -22.49 4.27 -9.90
C SER A 159 -23.43 5.42 -9.52
N LEU A 160 -23.86 5.49 -8.27
CA LEU A 160 -24.88 6.43 -7.82
C LEU A 160 -24.28 7.39 -6.83
N SER A 161 -24.15 8.67 -7.18
CA SER A 161 -23.84 9.72 -6.22
C SER A 161 -25.02 9.96 -5.28
N SER A 162 -25.16 9.13 -4.24
CA SER A 162 -25.98 9.48 -3.06
C SER A 162 -25.13 10.37 -2.15
N GLY A 163 -25.72 11.45 -1.64
CA GLY A 163 -25.02 12.61 -1.04
C GLY A 163 -24.28 12.39 0.30
N SER A 164 -23.65 11.25 0.51
CA SER A 164 -22.83 10.95 1.70
C SER A 164 -21.64 10.04 1.41
N GLN A 165 -21.21 9.90 0.14
CA GLN A 165 -20.11 9.01 -0.20
C GLN A 165 -18.75 9.61 0.16
N ARG A 166 -17.90 8.79 0.76
CA ARG A 166 -16.51 9.07 1.03
C ARG A 166 -15.69 8.28 0.03
N TYR A 167 -15.23 8.92 -1.04
CA TYR A 167 -14.47 8.24 -2.10
C TYR A 167 -13.01 7.94 -1.72
N SER A 168 -12.40 8.72 -0.83
CA SER A 168 -11.05 8.49 -0.30
C SER A 168 -10.96 8.83 1.19
N PHE A 169 -9.84 8.52 1.83
CA PHE A 169 -9.64 8.72 3.26
C PHE A 169 -9.36 10.18 3.62
#